data_AF-A0A8T7DYA7-F1
#
_entry.id   AF-A0A8T7DYA7-F1
#
_cell.length_a   1.000
_cell.length_b   1.000
_cell.length_c   1.000
_cell.angle_alpha   90.00
_cell.angle_beta   90.00
_cell.angle_gamma   90.00
#
_symmetry.space_group_name_H-M   'P 1'
#
loop_
_entity.id
_entity.type
_entity.pdbx_description
1 polymer ?
#
loop_
_entity_poly.entity_id
_entity_poly.type
_entity_poly.pdbx_seq_one_letter_code
_entity_poly.pdbx_strand_id
1 'polypeptide(L)'
;MLKRLALFSFILLPVALLLSRAAAEVLVLIVAISFVVHCVRTRLAPWRRADFALLIITWLALNLVVSPLAADSAASFGRSVPWLRFVLLYGAATQWLLQEERDRCLVSVALGGVLLLAALDALFQLLTGTSLSGQPMV
;
A
#
# COMPACT_ATOMS: atom_id res chain seq x y z
N MET A 1 16.19 -13.13 2.64
CA MET A 1 15.51 -12.65 3.86
C MET A 1 14.68 -11.40 3.61
N LEU A 2 15.25 -10.30 3.09
CA LEU A 2 14.53 -9.05 2.84
C LEU A 2 13.24 -9.19 1.99
N LYS A 3 13.30 -9.94 0.87
CA LYS A 3 12.13 -10.21 0.01
C LYS A 3 11.00 -10.90 0.79
N ARG A 4 11.32 -11.87 1.66
CA ARG A 4 10.31 -12.61 2.45
C ARG A 4 9.61 -11.70 3.46
N LEU A 5 10.36 -10.83 4.13
CA LEU A 5 9.79 -9.85 5.05
C LEU A 5 8.84 -8.90 4.32
N ALA A 6 9.29 -8.31 3.21
CA ALA A 6 8.47 -7.39 2.42
C ALA A 6 7.22 -8.07 1.84
N LEU A 7 7.35 -9.30 1.35
CA LEU A 7 6.22 -10.08 0.82
C LEU A 7 5.22 -10.44 1.93
N PHE A 8 5.70 -10.83 3.11
CA PHE A 8 4.83 -11.09 4.27
C PHE A 8 4.08 -9.83 4.70
N SER A 9 4.78 -8.69 4.80
CA SER A 9 4.15 -7.39 5.09
C SER A 9 3.13 -6.98 4.02
N PHE A 10 3.41 -7.26 2.75
CA PHE A 10 2.49 -6.98 1.64
C PHE A 10 1.24 -7.86 1.70
N ILE A 11 1.37 -9.14 2.03
CA ILE A 11 0.25 -10.08 2.18
C ILE A 11 -0.62 -9.73 3.40
N LEU A 12 -0.03 -9.25 4.48
CA LEU A 12 -0.77 -8.82 5.67
C LEU A 12 -1.48 -7.47 5.51
N LEU A 13 -1.12 -6.69 4.50
CA LEU A 13 -1.63 -5.33 4.28
C LEU A 13 -3.17 -5.28 4.19
N PRO A 14 -3.87 -6.15 3.43
CA PRO A 14 -5.33 -6.15 3.38
C PRO A 14 -5.98 -6.48 4.72
N VAL A 15 -5.39 -7.41 5.49
CA VAL A 15 -5.87 -7.75 6.84
C VAL A 15 -5.69 -6.57 7.78
N ALA A 16 -4.52 -5.92 7.74
CA ALA A 16 -4.23 -4.76 8.56
C ALA A 16 -5.17 -3.58 8.25
N LEU A 17 -5.58 -3.41 6.99
CA LEU A 17 -6.54 -2.36 6.60
C LEU A 17 -7.91 -2.55 7.27
N LEU A 18 -8.35 -3.79 7.50
CA LEU A 18 -9.59 -4.06 8.23
C LEU A 18 -9.45 -3.80 9.74
N LEU A 19 -8.28 -4.09 10.31
CA LEU A 19 -8.05 -4.00 11.76
C LEU A 19 -7.73 -2.58 12.21
N SER A 20 -6.73 -1.94 11.60
CA SER A 20 -6.36 -0.57 11.94
C SER A 20 -5.56 0.11 10.84
N ARG A 21 -5.91 1.37 10.57
CA ARG A 21 -5.15 2.23 9.66
C ARG A 21 -3.68 2.31 10.05
N ALA A 22 -3.36 2.46 11.33
CA ALA A 22 -1.99 2.58 11.82
C ALA A 22 -1.14 1.34 11.48
N ALA A 23 -1.67 0.12 11.67
CA ALA A 23 -0.94 -1.09 11.32
C ALA A 23 -0.67 -1.18 9.81
N ALA A 24 -1.65 -0.83 8.97
CA ALA A 24 -1.47 -0.81 7.53
C ALA A 24 -0.39 0.21 7.10
N GLU A 25 -0.35 1.39 7.75
CA GLU A 25 0.68 2.40 7.47
C GLU A 25 2.09 1.90 7.79
N VAL A 26 2.27 1.19 8.92
CA VAL A 26 3.56 0.57 9.28
C VAL A 26 3.97 -0.50 8.27
N LEU A 27 3.06 -1.38 7.86
CA LEU A 27 3.36 -2.42 6.87
C LEU A 27 3.77 -1.83 5.52
N VAL A 28 3.05 -0.80 5.05
CA VAL A 28 3.41 -0.07 3.82
C VAL A 28 4.81 0.53 3.93
N LEU A 29 5.15 1.12 5.08
CA LEU A 29 6.47 1.70 5.31
C LEU A 29 7.58 0.65 5.28
N ILE A 30 7.35 -0.52 5.89
CA ILE A 30 8.29 -1.66 5.84
C ILE A 30 8.54 -2.11 4.40
N VAL A 31 7.48 -2.23 3.59
CA VAL A 31 7.60 -2.60 2.18
C VAL A 31 8.35 -1.53 1.38
N ALA A 32 7.99 -0.26 1.57
CA ALA A 32 8.62 0.87 0.88
C ALA A 32 10.12 0.97 1.18
N ILE A 33 10.52 0.91 2.45
CA ILE A 33 11.94 0.92 2.86
C ILE A 33 12.66 -0.30 2.29
N SER A 34 12.04 -1.48 2.37
CA SER A 34 12.63 -2.72 1.82
C SER A 34 12.87 -2.62 0.32
N PHE A 35 11.95 -1.99 -0.42
CA PHE A 35 12.09 -1.77 -1.85
C PHE A 35 13.23 -0.80 -2.19
N VAL A 36 13.35 0.31 -1.45
CA VAL A 36 14.47 1.24 -1.64
C VAL A 36 15.81 0.53 -1.37
N VAL A 37 15.90 -0.23 -0.27
CA VAL A 37 17.10 -1.02 0.05
C VAL A 37 17.40 -2.04 -1.04
N HIS A 38 16.36 -2.69 -1.58
CA HIS A 38 16.53 -3.62 -2.70
C HIS A 38 17.10 -2.91 -3.93
N CYS A 39 16.50 -1.79 -4.37
CA CYS A 39 16.95 -1.03 -5.54
C CYS A 39 18.40 -0.57 -5.41
N VAL A 40 18.81 -0.10 -4.22
CA VAL A 40 20.20 0.31 -3.96
C VAL A 40 21.15 -0.89 -4.07
N ARG A 41 20.78 -2.05 -3.49
CA ARG A 41 21.63 -3.26 -3.50
C ARG A 41 21.79 -3.87 -4.89
N THR A 42 20.72 -3.86 -5.68
CA THR A 42 20.71 -4.47 -7.02
C THR A 42 21.04 -3.48 -8.14
N ARG A 43 21.28 -2.20 -7.80
CA ARG A 43 21.39 -1.09 -8.74
C ARG A 43 20.23 -1.04 -9.74
N LEU A 44 19.05 -1.48 -9.29
CA LEU A 44 17.84 -1.39 -10.09
C LEU A 44 17.48 0.08 -10.24
N ALA A 45 17.20 0.48 -11.48
CA ALA A 45 16.78 1.83 -11.82
C ALA A 45 15.26 1.83 -12.08
N PRO A 46 14.42 1.90 -11.04
CA PRO A 46 12.96 1.75 -11.19
C PRO A 46 12.33 2.84 -12.06
N TRP A 47 12.97 4.00 -12.13
CA TRP A 47 12.62 5.13 -13.01
C TRP A 47 12.81 4.85 -14.51
N ARG A 48 13.40 3.71 -14.91
CA ARG A 48 13.43 3.33 -16.33
C ARG A 48 12.06 2.91 -16.85
N ARG A 49 11.14 2.50 -15.99
CA ARG A 49 9.75 2.28 -16.39
C ARG A 49 8.97 3.59 -16.37
N ALA A 50 8.26 3.85 -17.48
CA ALA A 50 7.53 5.09 -17.67
C ALA A 50 6.40 5.28 -16.64
N ASP A 51 5.72 4.21 -16.23
CA ASP A 51 4.69 4.22 -15.21
C ASP A 51 5.21 4.70 -13.84
N PHE A 52 6.32 4.14 -13.36
CA PHE A 52 6.95 4.51 -12.11
C PHE A 52 7.55 5.93 -12.19
N ALA A 53 8.20 6.26 -13.30
CA ALA A 53 8.74 7.60 -13.53
C ALA A 53 7.63 8.66 -13.49
N LEU A 54 6.50 8.40 -14.15
CA LEU A 54 5.33 9.28 -14.13
C LEU A 54 4.84 9.52 -12.70
N LEU A 55 4.69 8.46 -11.89
CA LEU A 55 4.26 8.60 -10.50
C LEU A 55 5.22 9.44 -9.66
N ILE A 56 6.53 9.28 -9.85
CA ILE A 56 7.54 10.11 -9.18
C ILE A 56 7.47 11.56 -9.65
N ILE A 57 7.32 11.79 -10.96
CA ILE A 57 7.18 13.15 -11.52
C ILE A 57 5.92 13.82 -11.00
N THR A 58 4.79 13.12 -10.95
CA THR A 58 3.54 13.63 -10.38
C THR A 58 3.72 13.97 -8.90
N TRP A 59 4.35 13.08 -8.13
CA TRP A 59 4.64 13.35 -6.72
C TRP A 59 5.55 14.57 -6.55
N LEU A 60 6.59 14.71 -7.38
CA LEU A 60 7.47 15.88 -7.38
C LEU A 60 6.71 17.16 -7.76
N ALA A 61 5.85 17.12 -8.77
CA ALA A 61 5.03 18.26 -9.17
C ALA A 61 4.09 18.71 -8.05
N LEU A 62 3.46 17.75 -7.34
CA LEU A 62 2.63 18.05 -6.18
C LEU A 62 3.42 18.74 -5.07
N ASN A 63 4.68 18.35 -4.82
CA ASN A 63 5.47 18.89 -3.73
C ASN A 63 6.27 20.15 -4.09
N LEU A 64 6.73 20.29 -5.33
CA LEU A 64 7.59 21.41 -5.76
C LEU A 64 6.81 22.55 -6.41
N VAL A 65 5.62 22.27 -6.94
CA VAL A 65 4.79 23.27 -7.63
C VAL A 65 3.49 23.50 -6.88
N VAL A 66 2.71 22.44 -6.63
CA VAL A 66 1.36 22.62 -6.08
C VAL A 66 1.38 23.02 -4.60
N SER A 67 2.11 22.29 -3.76
CA SER A 67 2.14 22.55 -2.31
C SER A 67 2.68 23.92 -1.91
N PRO A 68 3.73 24.48 -2.54
CA PRO A 68 4.19 25.83 -2.24
C PRO A 68 3.19 26.93 -2.65
N LEU A 69 2.41 26.70 -3.70
CA LEU A 69 1.41 27.65 -4.21
C LEU A 69 0.05 27.50 -3.52
N ALA A 70 -0.11 26.52 -2.63
CA ALA A 70 -1.36 26.30 -1.91
C ALA A 70 -1.61 27.40 -0.87
N ALA A 71 -2.90 27.74 -0.67
CA ALA A 71 -3.32 28.71 0.34
C ALA A 71 -2.84 28.36 1.76
N ASP A 72 -2.78 27.05 2.07
CA ASP A 72 -2.11 26.50 3.24
C ASP A 72 -1.05 25.51 2.78
N SER A 73 0.17 26.00 2.65
CA SER A 73 1.31 25.23 2.16
C SER A 73 1.67 24.09 3.11
N ALA A 74 1.68 24.34 4.43
CA ALA A 74 2.00 23.34 5.44
C ALA A 74 1.01 22.17 5.42
N ALA A 75 -0.29 22.44 5.38
CA ALA A 75 -1.31 21.39 5.29
C ALA A 75 -1.26 20.66 3.93
N SER A 76 -0.86 21.33 2.85
CA SER A 76 -0.68 20.69 1.54
C SER A 76 0.50 19.71 1.55
N PHE A 77 1.64 20.12 2.11
CA PHE A 77 2.80 19.24 2.29
C PHE A 77 2.49 18.05 3.20
N GLY A 78 1.84 18.30 4.34
CA GLY A 78 1.44 17.26 5.28
C GLY A 78 0.54 16.18 4.64
N ARG A 79 -0.21 16.54 3.60
CA ARG A 79 -1.05 15.60 2.84
C ARG A 79 -0.32 14.94 1.68
N SER A 80 0.56 15.65 0.97
CA SER A 80 1.19 15.17 -0.28
C SER A 80 2.48 14.37 -0.06
N VAL A 81 3.33 14.73 0.90
CA VAL A 81 4.59 14.01 1.18
C VAL A 81 4.35 12.53 1.49
N PRO A 82 3.38 12.15 2.35
CA PRO A 82 3.14 10.75 2.68
C PRO A 82 2.74 9.88 1.49
N TRP A 83 2.29 10.45 0.36
CA TRP A 83 1.95 9.67 -0.83
C TRP A 83 3.13 8.93 -1.45
N LEU A 84 4.36 9.37 -1.18
CA LEU A 84 5.56 8.71 -1.71
C LEU A 84 5.57 7.21 -1.36
N ARG A 85 5.06 6.84 -0.18
CA ARG A 85 4.99 5.44 0.26
C ARG A 85 4.16 4.57 -0.68
N PHE A 86 3.12 5.12 -1.31
CA PHE A 86 2.28 4.39 -2.27
C PHE A 86 2.98 4.25 -3.63
N VAL A 87 3.73 5.25 -4.06
CA VAL A 87 4.58 5.15 -5.26
C VAL A 87 5.64 4.06 -5.08
N LEU A 88 6.28 4.02 -3.90
CA LEU A 88 7.25 2.97 -3.55
C LEU A 88 6.58 1.60 -3.42
N LEU A 89 5.40 1.51 -2.82
CA LEU A 89 4.62 0.27 -2.74
C LEU A 89 4.29 -0.28 -4.13
N TYR A 90 3.88 0.58 -5.05
CA TYR A 90 3.62 0.23 -6.45
C TYR A 90 4.89 -0.30 -7.14
N GLY A 91 6.02 0.40 -7.00
CA GLY A 91 7.30 -0.08 -7.51
C GLY A 91 7.69 -1.44 -6.93
N ALA A 92 7.52 -1.62 -5.62
CA ALA A 92 7.79 -2.88 -4.94
C ALA A 92 6.95 -4.02 -5.50
N ALA A 93 5.64 -3.82 -5.65
CA ALA A 93 4.73 -4.82 -6.18
C ALA A 93 5.10 -5.20 -7.62
N THR A 94 5.24 -4.20 -8.50
CA THR A 94 5.34 -4.41 -9.96
C THR A 94 6.73 -4.79 -10.46
N GLN A 95 7.79 -4.42 -9.74
CA GLN A 95 9.18 -4.60 -10.19
C GLN A 95 9.97 -5.59 -9.34
N TRP A 96 9.46 -6.00 -8.17
CA TRP A 96 10.22 -6.84 -7.24
C TRP A 96 9.45 -8.00 -6.61
N LEU A 97 8.33 -7.72 -5.95
CA LEU A 97 7.61 -8.72 -5.14
C LEU A 97 6.78 -9.69 -5.99
N LEU A 98 6.07 -9.20 -7.01
CA LEU A 98 5.12 -10.00 -7.79
C LEU A 98 5.71 -10.57 -9.10
N GLN A 99 7.03 -10.77 -9.18
CA GLN A 99 7.65 -11.33 -10.38
C GLN A 99 7.32 -12.82 -10.56
N GLU A 100 7.28 -13.57 -9.46
CA GLU A 100 7.01 -15.01 -9.48
C GLU A 100 5.49 -15.28 -9.51
N GLU A 101 5.04 -16.28 -10.27
CA GLU A 101 3.62 -16.67 -10.33
C GLU A 101 3.10 -17.14 -8.98
N ARG A 102 3.94 -17.84 -8.21
CA ARG A 102 3.64 -18.29 -6.86
C ARG A 102 3.33 -17.11 -5.93
N ASP A 103 4.18 -16.08 -5.97
CA ASP A 103 4.01 -14.88 -5.12
C ASP A 103 2.73 -14.12 -5.52
N ARG A 104 2.43 -14.02 -6.81
CA ARG A 104 1.18 -13.44 -7.34
C ARG A 104 -0.05 -14.21 -6.87
N CYS A 105 -0.02 -15.54 -6.98
CA CYS A 105 -1.13 -16.40 -6.56
C CYS A 105 -1.36 -16.34 -5.04
N LEU A 106 -0.30 -16.34 -4.23
CA LEU A 106 -0.42 -16.19 -2.78
C LEU A 106 -1.07 -14.86 -2.40
N VAL A 107 -0.63 -13.77 -3.02
CA VAL A 107 -1.19 -12.43 -2.79
C VAL A 107 -2.64 -12.35 -3.24
N SER A 108 -3.00 -12.91 -4.41
CA SER A 108 -4.37 -12.87 -4.91
C SER A 108 -5.32 -13.71 -4.06
N VAL A 109 -4.88 -14.88 -3.59
CA VAL A 109 -5.65 -15.73 -2.65
C VAL A 109 -5.84 -15.01 -1.32
N ALA A 110 -4.80 -14.39 -0.77
CA ALA A 110 -4.90 -13.64 0.48
C ALA A 110 -5.87 -12.46 0.36
N LEU A 111 -5.74 -11.66 -0.71
CA LEU A 111 -6.63 -10.54 -0.98
C LEU A 111 -8.08 -11.01 -1.20
N GLY A 112 -8.28 -12.05 -2.00
CA GLY A 112 -9.59 -12.64 -2.25
C GLY A 112 -10.24 -13.19 -0.98
N GLY A 113 -9.46 -13.84 -0.11
CA GLY A 113 -9.93 -14.31 1.19
C GLY A 113 -10.36 -13.18 2.12
N VAL A 114 -9.61 -12.07 2.17
CA VAL A 114 -9.97 -10.89 2.96
C VAL A 114 -11.23 -10.20 2.42
N LEU A 115 -11.34 -10.05 1.10
CA LEU A 115 -12.53 -9.48 0.47
C LEU A 115 -13.76 -10.36 0.69
N LEU A 116 -13.62 -11.68 0.59
CA LEU A 116 -14.70 -12.62 0.85
C LEU A 116 -15.13 -12.54 2.32
N LEU A 117 -14.19 -12.51 3.25
CA LEU A 117 -14.49 -12.36 4.68
C LEU A 117 -15.23 -11.05 4.96
N ALA A 118 -14.76 -9.93 4.38
CA ALA A 118 -15.41 -8.63 4.53
C ALA A 118 -16.82 -8.62 3.92
N ALA A 119 -17.02 -9.27 2.78
CA ALA A 119 -18.34 -9.39 2.16
C ALA A 119 -19.29 -10.25 3.00
N LEU A 120 -18.81 -11.36 3.57
CA LEU A 120 -19.59 -12.21 4.47
C LEU A 120 -19.95 -11.48 5.76
N ASP A 121 -19.02 -10.71 6.34
CA ASP A 121 -19.28 -9.86 7.50
C ASP A 121 -20.35 -8.81 7.21
N ALA A 122 -20.25 -8.12 6.07
CA ALA A 122 -21.25 -7.14 5.65
C ALA A 122 -22.64 -7.75 5.42
N LEU A 123 -22.71 -8.95 4.82
CA LEU A 123 -23.97 -9.68 4.64
C LEU A 123 -24.56 -10.12 5.97
N PHE A 124 -23.74 -10.62 6.89
CA PHE A 124 -24.18 -10.97 8.24
C PHE A 124 -24.73 -9.75 8.95
N GLN A 125 -23.97 -8.64 8.94
CA GLN A 125 -24.36 -7.38 9.54
C GLN A 125 -25.69 -6.86 9.00
N LEU A 126 -25.96 -7.01 7.70
CA LEU A 126 -27.23 -6.62 7.08
C LEU A 126 -28.43 -7.42 7.62
N LEU A 127 -28.21 -8.69 7.98
CA LEU A 127 -29.27 -9.59 8.46
C LEU A 127 -29.52 -9.48 9.97
N THR A 128 -28.46 -9.34 10.77
CA THR A 128 -28.54 -9.34 12.24
C THR A 128 -28.50 -7.94 12.87
N GLY A 129 -28.13 -6.92 12.09
CA GLY A 129 -27.88 -5.56 12.58
C GLY A 129 -26.56 -5.41 13.37
N THR A 130 -25.75 -6.47 13.46
CA THR A 130 -24.46 -6.49 14.19
C THR A 130 -23.37 -7.15 13.34
N SER A 131 -22.16 -6.59 13.35
CA SER A 131 -21.02 -7.21 12.67
C SER A 131 -20.59 -8.49 13.41
N LEU A 132 -19.80 -9.35 12.75
CA LEU A 132 -19.17 -10.51 13.40
C LEU A 132 -18.24 -10.09 14.56
N SER A 133 -17.74 -8.85 14.54
CA SER A 133 -16.98 -8.24 15.62
C SER A 133 -17.84 -7.64 16.75
N GLY A 134 -19.17 -7.74 16.66
CA GLY A 134 -20.12 -7.27 17.66
C GLY A 134 -20.42 -5.77 17.60
N GLN A 135 -20.03 -5.07 16.53
CA GLN A 135 -20.33 -3.65 16.36
C GLN A 135 -21.72 -3.47 15.73
N PRO A 136 -22.59 -2.64 16.33
CA PRO A 136 -23.91 -2.34 15.76
C PRO A 136 -23.77 -1.54 14.47
N MET A 137 -24.76 -1.68 13.58
CA MET A 137 -24.90 -0.77 12.44
C MET A 137 -25.15 0.66 12.94
N VAL A 138 -24.24 1.59 12.61
CA VAL A 138 -24.42 3.04 12.81
C VAL A 138 -25.15 3.63 11.61
#